data_AF-A0A9X0F9K6-F1
#
_entry.id   AF-A0A9X0F9K6-F1
#
_cell.length_a   1.000
_cell.length_b   1.000
_cell.length_c   1.000
_cell.angle_alpha   90.00
_cell.angle_beta   90.00
_cell.angle_gamma   90.00
#
_symmetry.space_group_name_H-M   'P 1'
#
loop_
_entity.id
_entity.type
_entity.pdbx_description
1 polymer ?
#
loop_
_entity_poly.entity_id
_entity_poly.type
_entity_poly.pdbx_seq_one_letter_code
_entity_poly.pdbx_strand_id
1 'polypeptide(L)' 'MYSFTTPDNIFTPIPGASVTLAPALIGVVALGTISNGITTRLSIPVTAKIRLLLVFSATFVGLSLIKTITGYASEGVRIS' A
#
# COMPACT_ATOMS: atom_id res chain seq x y z
N MET A 1 -4.94 -1.06 -2.00
CA MET A 1 -6.10 -0.78 -1.12
C MET A 1 -7.02 -1.99 -1.13
N TYR A 2 -7.60 -2.33 0.01
CA TYR A 2 -8.59 -3.39 0.16
C TYR A 2 -9.88 -2.83 0.75
N SER A 3 -11.00 -3.52 0.53
CA SER A 3 -12.30 -3.15 1.12
C SER A 3 -13.04 -4.37 1.64
N PHE A 4 -13.93 -4.15 2.61
CA PHE A 4 -14.99 -5.11 2.94
C PHE A 4 -16.34 -4.42 3.13
N THR A 5 -17.40 -5.22 3.03
CA THR A 5 -18.79 -4.82 3.30
C THR A 5 -19.35 -5.66 4.46
N THR A 6 -20.04 -5.01 5.41
CA THR A 6 -20.71 -5.75 6.50
C THR A 6 -21.76 -6.72 5.96
N PRO A 7 -21.98 -7.90 6.61
CA PRO A 7 -21.47 -8.29 7.93
C PRO A 7 -20.09 -8.98 7.92
N ASP A 8 -19.48 -9.16 6.75
CA ASP A 8 -18.22 -9.90 6.63
C ASP A 8 -17.02 -9.11 7.16
N ASN A 9 -15.93 -9.81 7.50
CA ASN A 9 -14.63 -9.23 7.91
C ASN A 9 -13.50 -9.61 6.94
N ILE A 10 -13.84 -10.05 5.72
CA ILE A 10 -12.86 -10.45 4.70
C ILE A 10 -12.60 -9.25 3.78
N PHE A 11 -11.36 -8.77 3.78
CA PHE A 11 -10.92 -7.69 2.91
C PHE A 11 -10.50 -8.23 1.54
N THR A 12 -11.09 -7.71 0.47
CA THR A 12 -10.75 -8.04 -0.91
C THR A 12 -10.01 -6.88 -1.59
N PRO A 13 -9.05 -7.16 -2.49
CA PRO A 13 -8.29 -6.11 -3.16
C PRO A 13 -9.21 -5.28 -4.07
N ILE A 14 -9.07 -3.96 -4.00
CA ILE A 14 -9.78 -3.06 -4.91
C ILE A 14 -9.03 -3.04 -6.25
N PRO A 15 -9.68 -3.41 -7.37
CA PRO A 15 -9.04 -3.40 -8.69
C PRO A 15 -8.46 -2.03 -9.03
N GLY A 16 -7.23 -2.01 -9.52
CA GLY A 16 -6.53 -0.77 -9.89
C GLY A 16 -5.99 0.04 -8.71
N ALA A 17 -6.30 -0.30 -7.46
CA ALA A 17 -5.80 0.43 -6.28
C ALA A 17 -4.44 -0.09 -5.77
N SER A 18 -3.59 -0.57 -6.68
CA SER A 18 -2.21 -0.99 -6.40
C SER A 18 -1.26 0.12 -6.86
N VAL A 19 -0.23 0.38 -6.06
CA VAL A 19 0.81 1.37 -6.34
C VAL A 19 2.16 0.72 -6.08
N THR A 20 3.03 0.69 -7.08
CA THR A 20 4.42 0.30 -6.91
C THR A 20 5.24 1.56 -6.62
N LEU A 21 5.88 1.62 -5.46
CA LEU A 21 6.70 2.76 -5.07
C LEU A 21 8.04 2.72 -5.80
N ALA A 22 8.53 3.91 -6.19
CA ALA A 22 9.83 4.10 -6.79
C ALA A 22 10.56 5.29 -6.12
N PRO A 23 11.90 5.26 -6.00
CA PRO A 23 12.80 4.16 -6.38
C PRO A 23 12.67 2.92 -5.48
N ALA A 24 13.08 1.76 -6.00
CA ALA A 24 13.15 0.54 -5.22
C ALA A 24 14.24 0.63 -4.13
N LEU A 25 13.94 0.11 -2.95
CA LEU A 25 14.88 0.10 -1.81
C LEU A 25 15.81 -1.11 -1.93
N ILE A 26 16.99 -0.93 -2.53
CA ILE A 26 17.95 -2.00 -2.86
C ILE A 26 19.26 -1.76 -2.09
N GLY A 27 19.88 -2.85 -1.63
CA GLY A 27 21.21 -2.79 -1.01
C GLY A 27 21.22 -2.03 0.33
N VAL A 28 22.23 -1.18 0.51
CA VAL A 28 22.32 -0.28 1.67
C VAL A 28 21.45 0.94 1.41
N VAL A 29 20.36 1.07 2.15
CA VAL A 29 19.45 2.21 2.07
C VAL A 29 19.97 3.33 2.96
N ALA A 30 20.29 4.49 2.37
CA ALA A 30 20.73 5.65 3.13
C ALA A 30 19.56 6.26 3.93
N LEU A 31 19.87 6.88 5.07
CA LEU A 31 18.87 7.67 5.82
C LEU A 31 18.31 8.79 4.94
N GLY A 32 16.99 8.98 5.01
CA GLY A 32 16.30 9.95 4.17
C GLY A 32 16.04 9.48 2.73
N THR A 33 16.30 8.22 2.39
CA THR A 33 15.83 7.65 1.11
C THR A 33 14.30 7.67 1.08
N ILE A 34 13.72 8.31 0.07
CA ILE A 34 12.27 8.42 -0.12
C ILE A 34 11.88 7.57 -1.34
N SER A 35 10.86 6.73 -1.17
CA SER A 35 10.18 6.01 -2.25
C SER A 35 8.72 6.45 -2.27
N ASN A 36 8.21 6.83 -3.44
CA ASN A 36 6.85 7.33 -3.61
C ASN A 36 6.22 6.78 -4.90
N GLY A 37 4.90 6.88 -4.99
CA GLY A 37 4.16 6.45 -6.16
C GLY A 37 2.73 6.98 -6.10
N ILE A 38 2.09 7.03 -7.26
CA ILE A 38 0.71 7.47 -7.38
C ILE A 38 0.00 6.67 -8.46
N THR A 39 -1.18 6.16 -8.13
CA THR A 39 -2.12 5.63 -9.11
C THR A 39 -3.25 6.64 -9.28
N THR A 40 -3.38 7.17 -10.49
CA THR A 40 -4.39 8.17 -10.83
C THR A 40 -5.65 7.50 -11.38
N ARG A 41 -6.73 8.29 -11.54
CA ARG A 41 -8.02 7.82 -12.07
C ARG A 41 -8.67 6.70 -11.25
N LEU A 42 -8.33 6.63 -9.96
CA LEU A 42 -8.97 5.73 -9.02
C LEU A 42 -10.36 6.27 -8.67
N SER A 43 -11.41 5.48 -8.95
CA SER A 43 -12.80 5.82 -8.66
C SER A 43 -13.39 4.71 -7.80
N ILE A 44 -13.35 4.88 -6.49
CA ILE A 44 -13.83 3.89 -5.52
C ILE A 44 -15.12 4.42 -4.90
N PRO A 45 -16.29 3.88 -5.27
CA PRO A 45 -17.53 4.22 -4.58
C PRO A 45 -17.49 3.68 -3.16
N VAL A 46 -17.50 4.56 -2.16
CA VAL A 46 -17.53 4.19 -0.74
C VAL A 46 -18.91 4.57 -0.19
N THR A 47 -19.80 3.58 -0.09
CA THR A 47 -21.11 3.75 0.54
C THR A 47 -21.04 3.51 2.05
N ALA A 48 -22.12 3.81 2.77
CA ALA A 48 -22.20 3.56 4.20
C ALA A 48 -21.85 2.10 4.52
N LYS A 49 -21.06 1.91 5.58
CA LYS A 49 -20.59 0.60 6.10
C LYS A 49 -19.51 -0.10 5.28
N ILE A 50 -19.07 0.46 4.14
CA ILE A 50 -17.82 0.00 3.51
C ILE A 50 -16.64 0.45 4.37
N ARG A 51 -15.70 -0.46 4.63
CA ARG A 51 -14.42 -0.12 5.26
C ARG A 51 -13.28 -0.33 4.29
N LEU A 52 -12.29 0.56 4.37
CA LEU A 52 -11.07 0.50 3.57
C LEU A 52 -9.89 0.10 4.45
N LEU A 53 -8.98 -0.68 3.89
CA LEU A 53 -7.71 -1.02 4.50
C LEU A 53 -6.57 -0.73 3.51
N LEU A 54 -5.68 0.15 3.93
CA LEU A 54 -4.40 0.34 3.28
C LEU A 54 -3.41 -0.70 3.78
N VAL A 55 -2.69 -1.33 2.84
CA VAL A 55 -1.67 -2.33 3.12
C VAL A 55 -0.39 -1.90 2.45
N PHE A 56 0.67 -1.74 3.25
CA PHE A 56 2.03 -1.64 2.74
C PHE A 56 2.65 -3.04 2.73
N SER A 57 3.24 -3.40 1.60
CA SER A 57 3.96 -4.67 1.45
C SER A 57 5.35 -4.41 0.86
N ALA A 58 6.29 -5.27 1.22
CA ALA A 58 7.64 -5.27 0.67
C ALA A 58 8.00 -6.71 0.32
N THR A 59 8.59 -6.89 -0.86
CA THR A 59 9.11 -8.19 -1.30
C THR A 59 10.63 -8.09 -1.34
N PHE A 60 11.29 -9.00 -0.64
CA PHE A 60 12.75 -9.07 -0.58
C PHE A 60 13.25 -10.21 -1.48
N VAL A 61 14.34 -9.98 -2.19
CA VAL A 61 15.00 -10.99 -3.03
C VAL A 61 16.40 -11.25 -2.46
N GLY A 62 16.76 -12.51 -2.21
CA GLY A 62 18.09 -12.93 -1.73
C GLY A 62 18.08 -13.81 -0.47
N LEU A 63 19.26 -14.29 -0.07
CA LEU A 63 19.46 -15.34 0.96
C LEU A 63 19.29 -14.90 2.42
N SER A 64 18.91 -13.65 2.68
CA SER A 64 18.77 -13.11 4.03
C SER A 64 17.29 -12.96 4.39
N LEU A 65 16.84 -13.79 5.34
CA LEU A 65 15.42 -13.96 5.72
C LEU A 65 14.83 -12.80 6.54
N ILE A 66 15.67 -11.90 7.05
CA ILE A 66 15.25 -10.77 7.89
C ILE A 66 15.83 -9.49 7.31
N LYS A 67 14.98 -8.69 6.70
CA LYS A 67 15.28 -7.35 6.20
C LYS A 67 14.25 -6.40 6.81
N THR A 68 14.60 -5.79 7.94
CA THR A 68 13.76 -4.75 8.55
C THR A 68 14.00 -3.43 7.83
N ILE A 69 12.94 -2.78 7.37
CA ILE A 69 12.98 -1.39 6.89
C ILE A 69 12.42 -0.53 8.04
N THR A 70 13.25 0.36 8.58
CA THR A 70 12.82 1.30 9.62
C THR A 70 12.54 2.66 8.99
N GLY A 71 11.35 3.20 9.23
CA GLY A 71 10.95 4.49 8.70
C GLY A 71 9.46 4.75 8.88
N TYR A 72 8.95 5.73 8.15
CA TYR A 72 7.55 6.12 8.14
C TYR A 72 6.98 5.95 6.72
N ALA A 73 5.76 5.42 6.65
CA ALA A 73 5.01 5.32 5.40
C ALA A 73 3.68 6.06 5.56
N SER A 74 3.24 6.74 4.51
CA SER A 74 1.97 7.46 4.48
C SER A 74 1.37 7.40 3.09
N GLU A 75 0.06 7.62 3.01
CA GLU A 75 -0.71 7.59 1.77
C GLU A 75 -1.86 8.58 1.87
N GLY A 76 -2.31 9.08 0.72
CA GLY A 76 -3.51 9.89 0.60
C GLY A 76 -4.43 9.30 -0.46
N VAL A 77 -5.67 9.02 -0.07
CA VAL A 77 -6.74 8.56 -0.96
C VAL A 77 -7.78 9.66 -1.15
N ARG A 78 -8.15 9.93 -2.40
CA ARG A 78 -9.33 10.75 -2.72
C ARG A 78 -10.56 9.85 -2.78
N ILE A 79 -11.57 10.18 -1.97
CA ILE A 79 -12.88 9.53 -1.98
C ILE A 79 -13.90 10.58 -2.45
N SER A 80 -14.82 10.21 -3.33
CA SER A 80 -15.90 11.07 -3.83
C SER A 80 -17.19 10.31 -4.02
#